data_AF-A0A662Q3U2-F1
#
_entry.id   AF-A0A662Q3U2-F1
#
_cell.length_a   1.000
_cell.length_b   1.000
_cell.length_c   1.000
_cell.angle_alpha   90.00
_cell.angle_beta   90.00
_cell.angle_gamma   90.00
#
_symmetry.space_group_name_H-M   'P 1'
#
loop_
_entity.id
_entity.type
_entity.pdbx_description
1 polymer ?
#
loop_
_entity_poly.entity_id
_entity_poly.type
_entity_poly.pdbx_seq_one_letter_code
_entity_poly.pdbx_strand_id
1 'polypeptide(L)'
;MLSLLETLTKIKERISKYEPELRRSEALTRYVLVDPVLKVLGWDLERPELIRPEFSTEAGTPDYALLVDGRPYVMVEVKPLRGNLTAARDKGFNYCWKNKVPYYVITDGEHGSCMI
;
A
#
# COMPACT_ATOMS: atom_id res chain seq x y z
N MET A 1 -16.57 -4.16 -13.70
CA MET A 1 -15.28 -4.36 -13.00
C MET A 1 -14.19 -3.92 -13.97
N LEU A 2 -13.38 -2.91 -13.62
CA LEU A 2 -12.28 -2.48 -14.49
C LEU A 2 -11.19 -3.55 -14.50
N SER A 3 -10.56 -3.77 -15.63
CA SER A 3 -9.35 -4.60 -15.71
C SER A 3 -8.17 -3.91 -15.03
N LEU A 4 -7.17 -4.70 -14.62
CA LEU A 4 -5.92 -4.17 -14.07
C LEU A 4 -5.29 -3.14 -15.02
N LEU A 5 -5.29 -3.42 -16.33
CA LEU A 5 -4.71 -2.54 -17.33
C LEU A 5 -5.43 -1.18 -17.40
N GLU A 6 -6.77 -1.18 -17.41
CA GLU A 6 -7.55 0.07 -17.40
C GLU A 6 -7.33 0.88 -16.12
N THR A 7 -7.22 0.19 -14.97
CA THR A 7 -6.92 0.84 -13.68
C THR A 7 -5.54 1.50 -13.72
N LEU A 8 -4.52 0.81 -14.23
CA LEU A 8 -3.17 1.37 -14.36
C LEU A 8 -3.12 2.57 -15.32
N THR A 9 -3.87 2.53 -16.43
CA THR A 9 -4.00 3.68 -17.34
C THR A 9 -4.60 4.89 -16.62
N LYS A 10 -5.69 4.70 -15.87
CA LYS A 10 -6.31 5.78 -15.07
C LYS A 10 -5.38 6.31 -13.98
N ILE A 11 -4.57 5.44 -13.37
CA ILE A 11 -3.57 5.85 -12.37
C ILE A 11 -2.53 6.76 -13.00
N LYS A 12 -2.01 6.42 -14.19
CA LYS A 12 -1.07 7.29 -14.92
C LYS A 12 -1.66 8.67 -15.22
N GLU A 13 -2.92 8.72 -15.65
CA GLU A 13 -3.65 9.97 -15.88
C GLU A 13 -3.80 10.79 -14.59
N ARG A 14 -4.14 10.15 -13.47
CA ARG A 14 -4.27 10.79 -12.15
C ARG A 14 -2.94 11.34 -11.66
N ILE A 15 -1.84 10.60 -11.83
CA ILE A 15 -0.49 11.08 -11.51
C ILE A 15 -0.22 12.36 -12.30
N SER A 16 -0.40 12.34 -13.63
CA SER A 16 -0.15 13.52 -14.46
C SER A 16 -1.01 14.72 -14.08
N LYS A 17 -2.24 14.49 -13.60
CA LYS A 17 -3.20 15.56 -13.30
C LYS A 17 -3.03 16.16 -11.90
N TYR A 18 -2.65 15.35 -10.92
CA TYR A 18 -2.64 15.71 -9.49
C TYR A 18 -1.25 15.57 -8.85
N GLU A 19 -0.17 15.57 -9.65
CA GLU A 19 1.20 15.38 -9.18
C GLU A 19 1.58 16.28 -7.98
N PRO A 20 1.29 17.61 -7.99
CA PRO A 20 1.66 18.48 -6.87
C PRO A 20 0.99 18.10 -5.55
N GLU A 21 -0.28 17.70 -5.58
CA GLU A 21 -1.06 17.30 -4.41
C GLU A 21 -0.63 15.93 -3.90
N LEU A 22 -0.43 14.97 -4.82
CA LEU A 22 -0.01 13.61 -4.51
C LEU A 22 1.38 13.59 -3.86
N ARG A 23 2.31 14.43 -4.33
CA ARG A 23 3.65 14.58 -3.73
C ARG A 23 3.64 15.10 -2.29
N ARG A 24 2.55 15.76 -1.87
CA ARG A 24 2.44 16.40 -0.55
C ARG A 24 1.56 15.60 0.42
N SER A 25 0.85 14.57 -0.05
CA SER A 25 -0.13 13.85 0.75
C SER A 25 -0.04 12.34 0.53
N GLU A 26 0.40 11.66 1.58
CA GLU A 26 0.38 10.19 1.67
C GLU A 26 -1.05 9.66 1.59
N ALA A 27 -1.97 10.29 2.33
CA ALA A 27 -3.39 9.94 2.30
C ALA A 27 -4.01 10.06 0.89
N LEU A 28 -3.67 11.11 0.14
CA LEU A 28 -4.14 11.27 -1.23
C LEU A 28 -3.51 10.23 -2.16
N THR A 29 -2.23 9.92 -1.97
CA THR A 29 -1.52 8.87 -2.72
C THR A 29 -2.17 7.50 -2.50
N ARG A 30 -2.48 7.17 -1.25
CA ARG A 30 -3.21 5.96 -0.85
C ARG A 30 -4.56 5.87 -1.56
N TYR A 31 -5.41 6.87 -1.36
CA TYR A 31 -6.77 6.90 -1.90
C TYR A 31 -6.84 6.91 -3.43
N VAL A 32 -5.99 7.70 -4.09
CA VAL A 32 -6.10 7.96 -5.54
C VAL A 32 -5.36 6.91 -6.37
N LEU A 33 -4.26 6.35 -5.84
CA LEU A 33 -3.37 5.46 -6.59
C LEU A 33 -3.34 4.03 -6.05
N VAL A 34 -3.23 3.82 -4.73
CA VAL A 34 -3.04 2.49 -4.14
C VAL A 34 -4.35 1.72 -3.99
N ASP A 35 -5.38 2.36 -3.44
CA ASP A 35 -6.70 1.76 -3.20
C ASP A 35 -7.33 1.14 -4.46
N PRO A 36 -7.29 1.81 -5.64
CA PRO A 36 -7.78 1.20 -6.88
C PRO A 36 -7.01 -0.06 -7.29
N VAL A 37 -5.70 -0.12 -7.03
CA VAL A 37 -4.86 -1.29 -7.33
C VAL A 37 -5.24 -2.43 -6.41
N LEU A 38 -5.34 -2.19 -5.10
CA LEU A 38 -5.76 -3.20 -4.14
C LEU A 38 -7.13 -3.77 -4.51
N LYS A 39 -8.11 -2.91 -4.81
CA LYS A 39 -9.46 -3.33 -5.20
C LYS A 39 -9.48 -4.18 -6.47
N VAL A 40 -8.72 -3.80 -7.52
CA VAL A 40 -8.68 -4.59 -8.77
C VAL A 40 -7.94 -5.91 -8.63
N LEU A 41 -7.01 -6.01 -7.67
CA LEU A 41 -6.34 -7.25 -7.30
C LEU A 41 -7.20 -8.16 -6.41
N GLY A 42 -8.41 -7.73 -6.04
CA GLY A 42 -9.36 -8.51 -5.24
C GLY A 42 -9.30 -8.24 -3.73
N TRP A 43 -8.49 -7.29 -3.28
CA TRP A 43 -8.48 -6.81 -1.90
C TRP A 43 -9.57 -5.75 -1.74
N ASP A 44 -10.78 -6.21 -1.46
CA ASP A 44 -11.92 -5.33 -1.26
C ASP A 44 -11.82 -4.57 0.07
N LEU A 45 -11.62 -3.25 0.00
CA LEU A 45 -11.43 -2.37 1.16
C LEU A 45 -12.63 -2.35 2.12
N GLU A 46 -13.80 -2.81 1.66
CA GLU A 46 -15.02 -2.92 2.46
C GLU A 46 -15.11 -4.25 3.23
N ARG A 47 -14.14 -5.15 3.05
CA ARG A 47 -14.09 -6.50 3.66
C ARG A 47 -12.96 -6.63 4.68
N PRO A 48 -13.21 -6.35 5.98
CA PRO A 48 -12.19 -6.36 7.03
C PRO A 48 -11.59 -7.75 7.34
N GLU A 49 -12.17 -8.82 6.81
CA GLU A 49 -11.62 -10.17 6.82
C GLU A 49 -10.52 -10.38 5.78
N LEU A 50 -10.46 -9.54 4.74
CA LEU A 50 -9.44 -9.56 3.68
C LEU A 50 -8.39 -8.48 3.87
N ILE A 51 -8.80 -7.27 4.28
CA ILE A 51 -7.90 -6.13 4.40
C ILE A 51 -8.31 -5.24 5.57
N ARG A 52 -7.32 -4.78 6.35
CA ARG A 52 -7.56 -3.84 7.45
C ARG A 52 -6.67 -2.61 7.30
N PRO A 53 -7.24 -1.39 7.24
CA PRO A 53 -6.46 -0.17 7.32
C PRO A 53 -5.88 0.01 8.73
N GLU A 54 -4.76 0.72 8.82
CA GLU A 54 -4.15 1.16 10.09
C GLU A 54 -3.97 0.01 11.10
N PHE A 55 -3.36 -1.09 10.65
CA PHE A 55 -3.22 -2.29 11.46
C PHE A 55 -2.09 -2.12 12.49
N SER A 56 -2.43 -1.61 13.67
CA SER A 56 -1.46 -1.37 14.76
C SER A 56 -0.81 -2.66 15.25
N THR A 57 0.52 -2.67 15.29
CA THR A 57 1.33 -3.68 15.96
C THR A 57 2.37 -3.04 16.87
N GLU A 58 3.08 -3.86 17.65
CA GLU A 58 4.14 -3.39 18.55
C GLU A 58 5.29 -2.67 17.82
N ALA A 59 5.46 -2.91 16.50
CA ALA A 59 6.55 -2.35 15.70
C ALA A 59 6.13 -1.12 14.87
N GLY A 60 4.85 -0.77 14.84
CA GLY A 60 4.31 0.35 14.06
C GLY A 60 2.93 0.06 13.49
N THR A 61 2.41 1.02 12.72
CA THR A 61 1.07 0.95 12.11
C THR A 61 1.21 1.14 10.60
N PRO A 62 1.35 0.07 9.81
CA PRO A 62 1.27 0.15 8.35
C PRO A 62 -0.12 0.61 7.91
N ASP A 63 -0.18 1.22 6.71
CA ASP A 63 -1.43 1.69 6.12
C ASP A 63 -2.44 0.58 5.91
N TYR A 64 -2.00 -0.61 5.47
CA TYR A 64 -2.84 -1.79 5.32
C TYR A 64 -2.17 -3.06 5.82
N ALA A 65 -2.98 -3.95 6.40
CA ALA A 65 -2.71 -5.37 6.49
C ALA A 65 -3.63 -6.12 5.52
N LEU A 66 -3.06 -6.95 4.65
CA LEU A 66 -3.78 -7.92 3.82
C LEU A 66 -3.77 -9.27 4.54
N LEU A 67 -4.94 -9.85 4.72
CA LEU A 67 -5.16 -11.03 5.55
C LEU A 67 -5.38 -12.27 4.68
N VAL A 68 -4.77 -13.37 5.09
CA VAL A 68 -5.02 -14.72 4.57
C VAL A 68 -5.39 -15.59 5.76
N ASP A 69 -6.54 -16.27 5.68
CA ASP A 69 -7.10 -17.09 6.78
C ASP A 69 -7.17 -16.33 8.12
N GLY A 70 -7.55 -15.04 8.05
CA GLY A 70 -7.71 -14.17 9.21
C GLY A 70 -6.39 -13.70 9.85
N ARG A 71 -5.24 -13.99 9.23
CA ARG A 71 -3.92 -13.57 9.72
C ARG A 71 -3.25 -12.61 8.75
N PRO A 72 -2.57 -11.56 9.22
CA PRO A 72 -1.81 -10.67 8.35
C PRO A 72 -0.75 -11.45 7.56
N TYR A 73 -0.76 -11.29 6.24
CA TYR A 73 0.12 -11.99 5.30
C TYR A 73 1.00 -11.01 4.50
N VAL A 74 0.44 -9.85 4.16
CA VAL A 74 1.17 -8.74 3.54
C VAL A 74 0.88 -7.47 4.32
N MET A 75 1.91 -6.71 4.66
CA MET A 75 1.74 -5.33 5.10
C MET A 75 2.04 -4.39 3.95
N VAL A 76 1.27 -3.32 3.83
CA VAL A 76 1.47 -2.27 2.84
C VAL A 76 1.67 -0.95 3.55
N GLU A 77 2.80 -0.31 3.26
CA GLU A 77 3.15 1.03 3.68
C GLU A 77 3.13 1.94 2.43
N VAL A 78 2.39 3.03 2.52
CA VAL A 78 2.27 4.03 1.47
C VAL A 78 3.12 5.23 1.85
N LYS A 79 3.68 5.89 0.85
CA LYS A 79 4.36 7.19 0.97
C LYS A 79 3.72 8.18 0.00
N PRO A 80 3.91 9.50 0.17
CA PRO A 80 3.54 10.46 -0.86
C PRO A 80 4.21 10.10 -2.19
N LEU A 81 3.56 10.41 -3.32
CA LEU A 81 4.09 10.16 -4.67
C LEU A 81 5.54 10.63 -4.79
N ARG A 82 6.44 9.76 -5.29
CA ARG A 82 7.89 10.00 -5.42
C ARG A 82 8.59 10.34 -4.10
N GLY A 83 7.99 9.91 -2.99
CA GLY A 83 8.58 9.99 -1.65
C GLY A 83 9.74 9.02 -1.46
N ASN A 84 10.51 9.22 -0.40
CA ASN A 84 11.66 8.36 -0.09
C ASN A 84 11.21 6.99 0.45
N LEU A 85 11.34 5.95 -0.38
CA LEU A 85 11.01 4.56 -0.02
C LEU A 85 12.12 3.86 0.79
N THR A 86 13.37 4.33 0.70
CA THR A 86 14.54 3.69 1.32
C THR A 86 14.48 3.72 2.84
N ALA A 87 14.10 4.86 3.43
CA ALA A 87 14.01 5.00 4.88
C ALA A 87 12.90 4.11 5.50
N ALA A 88 11.84 3.83 4.71
CA ALA A 88 10.77 2.93 5.13
C ALA A 88 11.20 1.46 5.07
N ARG A 89 12.14 1.10 4.19
CA ARG A 89 12.63 -0.27 4.00
C ARG A 89 13.26 -0.85 5.26
N ASP A 90 14.14 -0.10 5.91
CA ASP A 90 14.83 -0.59 7.12
C ASP A 90 13.87 -0.76 8.31
N LYS A 91 12.80 0.04 8.35
CA LYS A 91 11.69 -0.15 9.30
C LYS A 91 10.86 -1.39 8.98
N GLY A 92 10.50 -1.58 7.70
CA GLY A 92 9.71 -2.70 7.23
C GLY A 92 10.38 -4.06 7.46
N PHE A 93 11.71 -4.15 7.32
CA PHE A 93 12.44 -5.38 7.62
C PHE A 93 12.31 -5.79 9.09
N ASN A 94 12.57 -4.86 10.01
CA ASN A 94 12.40 -5.10 11.44
C ASN A 94 10.97 -5.48 11.80
N TYR A 95 10.00 -4.92 11.09
CA TYR A 95 8.58 -5.19 11.26
C TYR A 95 8.21 -6.62 10.85
N CYS A 96 8.56 -7.03 9.62
CA CYS A 96 8.33 -8.38 9.09
C CYS A 96 8.86 -9.44 10.05
N TRP A 97 10.12 -9.25 10.48
CA TRP A 97 10.80 -10.17 11.38
C TRP A 97 10.09 -10.31 12.73
N LYS A 98 9.70 -9.19 13.37
CA LYS A 98 9.05 -9.20 14.68
C LYS A 98 7.62 -9.74 14.64
N ASN A 99 6.85 -9.37 13.62
CA ASN A 99 5.42 -9.74 13.51
C ASN A 99 5.19 -11.06 12.77
N LYS A 100 6.25 -11.73 12.28
CA LYS A 100 6.18 -12.96 11.49
C LYS A 100 5.26 -12.83 10.27
N VAL A 101 5.23 -11.64 9.68
CA VAL A 101 4.46 -11.37 8.46
C VAL A 101 5.37 -11.66 7.26
N PRO A 102 4.96 -12.52 6.31
CA PRO A 102 5.82 -12.93 5.20
C PRO A 102 6.23 -11.83 4.23
N TYR A 103 5.39 -10.82 4.01
CA TYR A 103 5.66 -9.79 3.01
C TYR A 103 5.43 -8.38 3.56
N TYR A 104 6.32 -7.45 3.20
CA TYR A 104 6.16 -6.03 3.46
C TYR A 104 6.41 -5.23 2.17
N VAL A 105 5.38 -4.52 1.73
CA VAL A 105 5.37 -3.72 0.51
C VAL A 105 5.43 -2.25 0.90
N ILE A 106 6.33 -1.51 0.26
CA ILE A 106 6.43 -0.06 0.38
C ILE A 106 6.21 0.54 -1.01
N THR A 107 5.27 1.48 -1.13
CA THR A 107 4.93 2.09 -2.42
C THR A 107 4.59 3.57 -2.30
N ASP A 108 4.81 4.33 -3.35
CA ASP A 108 4.31 5.70 -3.53
C ASP A 108 3.20 5.77 -4.62
N GLY A 109 2.66 4.62 -5.02
CA GLY A 109 1.66 4.48 -6.08
C GLY A 109 2.22 4.49 -7.51
N GLU A 110 3.44 4.97 -7.75
CA GLU A 110 4.13 4.91 -9.06
C GLU A 110 5.19 3.81 -9.08
N HIS A 111 5.92 3.69 -7.97
CA HIS A 111 6.98 2.73 -7.71
C HIS A 111 6.65 1.91 -6.46
N GLY A 112 7.22 0.71 -6.38
CA GLY A 112 7.09 -0.15 -5.23
C GLY A 112 8.36 -0.96 -4.99
N SER A 113 8.59 -1.29 -3.73
CA SER A 113 9.56 -2.30 -3.32
C SER A 113 8.87 -3.31 -2.40
N CYS A 114 9.23 -4.57 -2.54
CA CYS A 114 8.70 -5.66 -1.72
C CYS A 114 9.86 -6.36 -1.02
N MET A 115 9.72 -6.60 0.28
CA MET A 115 10.61 -7.43 1.07
C MET A 115 9.92 -8.76 1.38
N ILE A 116 10.71 -9.83 1.33
CA ILE A 116 10.36 -11.22 1.62
C ILE A 116 11.17 -11.66 2.84
#